data_AF-A0A2V6AJ54-F1
#
_entry.id   AF-A0A2V6AJ54-F1
#
_cell.length_a   1.000
_cell.length_b   1.000
_cell.length_c   1.000
_cell.angle_alpha   90.00
_cell.angle_beta   90.00
_cell.angle_gamma   90.00
#
_symmetry.space_group_name_H-M   'P 1'
#
loop_
_entity.id
_entity.type
_entity.pdbx_description
1 polymer ?
#
loop_
_entity_poly.entity_id
_entity_poly.type
_entity_poly.pdbx_seq_one_letter_code
_entity_poly.pdbx_strand_id
1 'polypeptide(L)'
;MRLHATKQQSRYKSSVRRCRKGQSLVRQPRTVQPLTPQPEKIMKMNHMQSNSKPTATESMFGRALKRFACICAAGTLLFTATSSWAVGANNVAGPEPTPPVPLIRQGSIQVGLETVASGLTAPLELTSPADGTGRLFIVQQTGQILIFQNGTILPTPFLDVADRLVPLFPEYDERGLLGFAFHPDFNNASAPGFHKIYTYTSEPVDGPADFTVPDPSPFDHQAVIAEWQVSATDPDVIDPSTRREVMRIDEPQS
;
A
#
# COMPACT_ATOMS: atom_id res chain seq x y z
N MET A 1 -36.43 -57.53 -2.53
CA MET A 1 -36.61 -56.59 -3.66
C MET A 1 -35.29 -56.58 -4.43
N ARG A 2 -35.25 -57.22 -5.60
CA ARG A 2 -34.03 -57.53 -6.37
C ARG A 2 -33.66 -56.39 -7.32
N LEU A 3 -32.35 -56.23 -7.50
CA LEU A 3 -31.64 -55.29 -8.38
C LEU A 3 -32.12 -55.30 -9.85
N HIS A 4 -32.11 -54.13 -10.49
CA HIS A 4 -31.80 -54.00 -11.91
C HIS A 4 -30.82 -52.84 -12.14
N ALA A 5 -29.60 -53.20 -12.52
CA ALA A 5 -28.58 -52.30 -13.04
C ALA A 5 -28.62 -52.33 -14.57
N THR A 6 -28.65 -51.17 -15.21
CA THR A 6 -28.55 -51.02 -16.67
C THR A 6 -27.29 -50.24 -16.99
N LYS A 7 -26.29 -50.91 -17.57
CA LYS A 7 -25.05 -50.32 -18.10
C LYS A 7 -25.35 -49.62 -19.43
N GLN A 8 -24.94 -48.36 -19.56
CA GLN A 8 -24.87 -47.65 -20.84
C GLN A 8 -23.39 -47.45 -21.21
N GLN A 9 -22.94 -48.13 -22.26
CA GLN A 9 -21.60 -47.97 -22.85
C GLN A 9 -21.65 -46.88 -23.92
N SER A 10 -20.89 -45.80 -23.75
CA SER A 10 -20.62 -44.83 -24.83
C SER A 10 -19.25 -45.11 -25.43
N ARG A 11 -19.21 -45.19 -26.77
CA ARG A 11 -18.04 -45.60 -27.56
C ARG A 11 -17.08 -44.42 -27.76
N TYR A 12 -15.84 -44.62 -27.34
CA TYR A 12 -14.68 -43.80 -27.71
C TYR A 12 -14.30 -44.06 -29.18
N LYS A 13 -14.29 -43.03 -30.03
CA LYS A 13 -13.73 -43.11 -31.39
C LYS A 13 -12.33 -42.47 -31.38
N SER A 14 -11.29 -43.30 -31.39
CA SER A 14 -9.91 -42.87 -31.63
C SER A 14 -9.68 -42.68 -33.14
N SER A 15 -9.21 -41.49 -33.52
CA SER A 15 -8.79 -41.19 -34.91
C SER A 15 -7.31 -41.50 -35.06
N VAL A 16 -7.01 -42.63 -35.70
CA VAL A 16 -5.65 -43.04 -36.07
C VAL A 16 -5.27 -42.36 -37.38
N ARG A 17 -4.39 -41.35 -37.34
CA ARG A 17 -3.75 -40.80 -38.55
C ARG A 17 -2.50 -41.62 -38.88
N ARG A 18 -2.49 -42.21 -40.08
CA ARG A 18 -1.36 -42.96 -40.66
C ARG A 18 -0.16 -42.04 -40.90
N CYS A 19 1.02 -42.49 -40.45
CA CYS A 19 2.32 -41.89 -40.71
C CYS A 19 2.80 -42.25 -42.12
N ARG A 20 3.14 -41.25 -42.95
CA ARG A 20 3.81 -41.43 -44.26
C ARG A 20 5.31 -41.16 -44.09
N LYS A 21 6.12 -42.09 -44.57
CA LYS A 21 7.59 -42.08 -44.54
C LYS A 21 8.19 -40.90 -45.32
N GLY A 22 9.16 -40.23 -44.69
CA GLY A 22 10.48 -39.95 -45.25
C GLY A 22 10.64 -38.71 -46.11
N GLN A 23 11.18 -37.62 -45.55
CA GLN A 23 12.26 -36.80 -46.13
C GLN A 23 13.09 -36.17 -44.99
N SER A 24 14.39 -36.44 -44.97
CA SER A 24 15.35 -35.85 -44.03
C SER A 24 15.79 -34.50 -44.60
N LEU A 25 15.45 -33.40 -43.91
CA LEU A 25 15.97 -32.07 -44.20
C LEU A 25 17.04 -31.75 -43.16
N VAL A 26 18.30 -31.92 -43.54
CA VAL A 26 19.47 -31.46 -42.79
C VAL A 26 19.41 -29.93 -42.73
N ARG A 27 19.12 -29.36 -41.56
CA ARG A 27 19.21 -27.91 -41.33
C ARG A 27 20.68 -27.53 -41.11
N GLN A 28 21.20 -26.63 -41.92
CA GLN A 28 22.51 -26.00 -41.69
C GLN A 28 22.47 -25.12 -40.44
N PRO A 29 23.56 -25.05 -39.65
CA PRO A 29 23.63 -24.18 -38.48
C PRO A 29 23.67 -22.70 -38.91
N ARG A 30 22.80 -21.88 -38.31
CA ARG A 30 22.87 -20.41 -38.44
C ARG A 30 24.07 -19.89 -37.67
N THR A 31 24.97 -19.20 -38.36
CA THR A 31 26.03 -18.41 -37.74
C THR A 31 25.39 -17.20 -37.05
N VAL A 32 25.51 -17.10 -35.72
CA VAL A 32 25.10 -15.92 -34.95
C VAL A 32 26.21 -14.89 -35.08
N GLN A 33 25.91 -13.72 -35.65
CA GLN A 33 26.83 -12.58 -35.63
C GLN A 33 26.77 -11.90 -34.26
N PRO A 34 27.92 -11.55 -33.65
CA PRO A 34 27.94 -10.79 -32.40
C PRO A 34 27.50 -9.34 -32.64
N LEU A 35 26.60 -8.84 -31.80
CA LEU A 35 26.16 -7.44 -31.79
C LEU A 35 27.31 -6.56 -31.27
N THR A 36 27.79 -5.64 -32.10
CA THR A 36 28.65 -4.53 -31.68
C THR A 36 27.85 -3.52 -30.86
N PRO A 37 28.29 -3.12 -29.65
CA PRO A 37 27.63 -2.07 -28.88
C PRO A 37 27.81 -0.70 -29.56
N GLN A 38 26.71 0.05 -29.69
CA GLN A 38 26.73 1.45 -30.11
C GLN A 38 27.04 2.35 -28.90
N PRO A 39 27.82 3.43 -29.05
CA PRO A 39 28.14 4.33 -27.94
C PRO A 39 26.90 5.12 -27.51
N GLU A 40 26.56 5.04 -26.22
CA GLU A 40 25.46 5.78 -25.61
C GLU A 40 25.69 7.30 -25.69
N LYS A 41 24.64 8.01 -26.12
CA LYS A 41 24.58 9.46 -26.10
C LYS A 41 24.23 9.91 -24.68
N ILE A 42 25.26 10.22 -23.89
CA ILE A 42 25.14 10.81 -22.55
C ILE A 42 24.38 12.15 -22.66
N MET A 43 23.11 12.15 -22.26
CA MET A 43 22.32 13.37 -22.12
C MET A 43 22.64 13.99 -20.75
N LYS A 44 23.39 15.09 -20.75
CA LYS A 44 23.67 15.89 -19.55
C LYS A 44 22.37 16.56 -19.10
N MET A 45 21.80 16.14 -17.96
CA MET A 45 20.74 16.87 -17.29
C MET A 45 21.33 18.12 -16.64
N ASN A 46 20.97 19.27 -17.19
CA ASN A 46 21.27 20.55 -16.60
C ASN A 46 20.47 20.73 -15.31
N HIS A 47 21.21 21.08 -14.28
CA HIS A 47 20.76 21.55 -12.98
C HIS A 47 19.70 22.67 -13.14
N MET A 48 18.43 22.36 -12.89
CA MET A 48 17.40 23.39 -12.70
C MET A 48 17.54 23.92 -11.28
N GLN A 49 18.10 25.12 -11.13
CA GLN A 49 18.00 25.88 -9.89
C GLN A 49 16.68 26.65 -9.90
N SER A 50 15.80 26.31 -8.96
CA SER A 50 14.58 27.06 -8.63
C SER A 50 14.96 28.42 -8.03
N ASN A 51 14.74 29.49 -8.79
CA ASN A 51 14.80 30.87 -8.32
C ASN A 51 13.38 31.38 -8.05
N SER A 52 12.93 31.32 -6.80
CA SER A 52 11.75 32.05 -6.34
C SER A 52 12.19 33.30 -5.57
N LYS A 53 12.05 34.47 -6.19
CA LYS A 53 12.13 35.77 -5.50
C LYS A 53 10.76 36.08 -4.86
N PRO A 54 10.70 36.60 -3.63
CA PRO A 54 9.44 37.05 -3.04
C PRO A 54 9.09 38.47 -3.54
N THR A 55 7.96 38.60 -4.24
CA THR A 55 7.35 39.90 -4.55
C THR A 55 6.52 40.37 -3.37
N ALA A 56 7.02 41.40 -2.68
CA ALA A 56 6.25 42.19 -1.73
C ALA A 56 5.28 43.12 -2.48
N THR A 57 4.00 42.99 -2.20
CA THR A 57 2.96 43.96 -2.57
C THR A 57 2.88 45.04 -1.48
N GLU A 58 3.49 46.20 -1.74
CA GLU A 58 3.23 47.42 -0.96
C GLU A 58 2.01 48.17 -1.53
N SER A 59 1.06 48.44 -0.65
CA SER A 59 -0.17 49.20 -0.89
C SER A 59 0.10 50.70 -0.79
N MET A 60 -0.21 51.40 -1.88
CA MET A 60 -0.16 52.85 -2.02
C MET A 60 -1.41 53.50 -1.42
N PHE A 61 -1.30 54.17 -0.27
CA PHE A 61 -2.24 55.24 0.10
C PHE A 61 -1.51 56.39 0.78
N GLY A 62 -1.24 57.43 -0.01
CA GLY A 62 -0.71 58.70 0.46
C GLY A 62 -1.82 59.72 0.78
N ARG A 63 -1.63 60.37 1.94
CA ARG A 63 -1.90 61.79 2.25
C ARG A 63 -3.35 62.27 2.35
N ALA A 64 -3.74 62.62 3.58
CA ALA A 64 -4.43 63.89 3.85
C ALA A 64 -4.03 64.44 5.24
N LEU A 65 -3.49 65.65 5.22
CA LEU A 65 -3.00 66.44 6.35
C LEU A 65 -4.16 67.26 6.92
N LYS A 66 -4.32 67.34 8.25
CA LYS A 66 -4.89 68.53 8.91
C LYS A 66 -4.45 68.62 10.38
N ARG A 67 -4.05 69.83 10.73
CA ARG A 67 -3.35 70.27 11.94
C ARG A 67 -4.35 70.60 13.05
N PHE A 68 -4.01 70.27 14.31
CA PHE A 68 -4.31 71.12 15.47
C PHE A 68 -3.11 71.06 16.41
N ALA A 69 -2.66 72.24 16.82
CA ALA A 69 -1.52 72.47 17.69
C ALA A 69 -1.98 73.05 19.03
N CYS A 70 -1.04 73.06 19.99
CA CYS A 70 -1.01 73.84 21.24
C CYS A 70 -1.70 73.19 22.47
N ILE A 71 -1.20 73.29 23.71
CA ILE A 71 -0.01 73.92 24.32
C ILE A 71 0.16 73.35 25.75
N CYS A 72 1.42 73.24 26.20
CA CYS A 72 1.99 73.32 27.55
C CYS A 72 1.16 72.99 28.82
N ALA A 73 1.75 72.22 29.74
CA ALA A 73 2.28 72.74 31.01
C ALA A 73 2.88 71.62 31.89
N ALA A 74 3.88 72.00 32.68
CA ALA A 74 4.73 71.17 33.53
C ALA A 74 4.20 71.04 34.98
N GLY A 75 4.78 70.08 35.72
CA GLY A 75 4.70 69.94 37.19
C GLY A 75 3.54 69.05 37.64
N THR A 76 3.72 68.01 38.45
CA THR A 76 4.32 68.05 39.80
C THR A 76 4.63 66.61 40.25
N LEU A 77 5.79 66.39 40.87
CA LEU A 77 6.15 65.15 41.58
C LEU A 77 5.34 65.09 42.89
N LEU A 78 4.59 64.03 43.14
CA LEU A 78 4.08 63.69 44.48
C LEU A 78 4.37 62.21 44.77
N PHE A 79 5.20 61.98 45.79
CA PHE A 79 5.46 60.69 46.41
C PHE A 79 4.17 60.17 47.06
N THR A 80 3.73 58.97 46.69
CA THR A 80 2.79 58.18 47.52
C THR A 80 3.38 56.80 47.73
N ALA A 81 3.56 56.46 49.00
CA ALA A 81 4.19 55.25 49.50
C ALA A 81 3.58 53.98 48.91
N THR A 82 4.41 53.13 48.32
CA THR A 82 4.03 51.75 48.00
C THR A 82 3.93 50.99 49.33
N SER A 83 2.74 50.52 49.68
CA SER A 83 2.65 49.44 50.66
C SER A 83 3.25 48.19 50.02
N SER A 84 4.45 47.81 50.47
CA SER A 84 5.03 46.51 50.13
C SER A 84 4.25 45.44 50.88
N TRP A 85 3.38 44.74 50.18
CA TRP A 85 2.83 43.49 50.70
C TRP A 85 3.98 42.49 50.60
N ALA A 86 4.63 42.20 51.72
CA ALA A 86 5.53 41.06 51.80
C ALA A 86 4.68 39.81 51.58
N VAL A 87 4.57 39.36 50.34
CA VAL A 87 4.12 38.00 50.04
C VAL A 87 5.19 37.11 50.68
N GLY A 88 4.88 36.52 51.83
CA GLY A 88 5.69 35.48 52.41
C GLY A 88 5.90 34.44 51.32
N ALA A 89 7.13 34.27 50.87
CA ALA A 89 7.51 33.16 50.01
C ALA A 89 7.36 31.89 50.86
N ASN A 90 6.13 31.38 50.95
CA ASN A 90 5.91 30.01 51.32
C ASN A 90 6.62 29.21 50.23
N ASN A 91 7.80 28.69 50.55
CA ASN A 91 8.47 27.66 49.79
C ASN A 91 7.59 26.40 49.83
N VAL A 92 6.47 26.42 49.12
CA VAL A 92 5.75 25.21 48.76
C VAL A 92 6.66 24.57 47.73
N ALA A 93 7.38 23.53 48.14
CA ALA A 93 8.11 22.68 47.22
C ALA A 93 7.13 22.30 46.10
N GLY A 94 7.44 22.73 44.87
CA GLY A 94 6.68 22.29 43.70
C GLY A 94 6.65 20.77 43.64
N PRO A 95 5.65 20.17 42.96
CA PRO A 95 5.62 18.72 42.80
C PRO A 95 6.99 18.26 42.28
N GLU A 96 7.64 17.39 43.04
CA GLU A 96 8.92 16.83 42.67
C GLU A 96 8.74 16.15 41.31
N PRO A 97 9.57 16.46 40.30
CA PRO A 97 9.45 15.82 38.99
C PRO A 97 9.53 14.31 39.22
N THR A 98 8.50 13.60 38.79
CA THR A 98 8.46 12.13 38.87
C THR A 98 9.76 11.61 38.25
N PRO A 99 10.50 10.74 38.95
CA PRO A 99 11.79 10.26 38.46
C PRO A 99 11.61 9.72 37.03
N PRO A 100 12.56 10.00 36.12
CA PRO A 100 12.51 9.46 34.78
C PRO A 100 12.35 7.94 34.87
N VAL A 101 11.52 7.39 33.99
CA VAL A 101 11.30 5.94 33.85
C VAL A 101 12.62 5.17 34.03
N PRO A 102 12.64 4.05 34.77
CA PRO A 102 13.86 3.29 35.03
C PRO A 102 14.65 3.00 33.75
N LEU A 103 15.98 3.08 33.85
CA LEU A 103 16.87 2.78 32.73
C LEU A 103 16.57 1.38 32.17
N ILE A 104 16.10 1.31 30.92
CA ILE A 104 15.94 0.05 30.20
C ILE A 104 17.35 -0.49 29.92
N ARG A 105 17.72 -1.58 30.62
CA ARG A 105 19.02 -2.21 30.41
C ARG A 105 19.02 -2.97 29.09
N GLN A 106 20.11 -2.83 28.34
CA GLN A 106 20.34 -3.64 27.14
C GLN A 106 20.33 -5.13 27.53
N GLY A 107 19.50 -5.91 26.84
CA GLY A 107 19.47 -7.37 27.00
C GLY A 107 20.73 -8.02 26.43
N SER A 108 20.96 -9.28 26.76
CA SER A 108 22.05 -10.09 26.18
C SER A 108 21.76 -10.55 24.74
N ILE A 109 20.52 -10.44 24.27
CA ILE A 109 20.10 -10.82 22.93
C ILE A 109 20.54 -9.75 21.94
N GLN A 110 21.30 -10.15 20.92
CA GLN A 110 21.69 -9.30 19.80
C GLN A 110 20.77 -9.59 18.62
N VAL A 111 20.18 -8.55 18.05
CA VAL A 111 19.31 -8.63 16.86
C VAL A 111 20.02 -7.92 15.71
N GLY A 112 20.11 -8.60 14.57
CA GLY A 112 20.64 -8.06 13.33
C GLY A 112 19.58 -8.05 12.24
N LEU A 113 19.81 -7.25 11.19
CA LEU A 113 18.96 -7.20 10.01
C LEU A 113 19.75 -7.71 8.81
N GLU A 114 19.10 -8.56 8.02
CA GLU A 114 19.59 -9.02 6.72
C GLU A 114 18.54 -8.64 5.67
N THR A 115 18.98 -7.98 4.58
CA THR A 115 18.09 -7.66 3.47
C THR A 115 17.83 -8.92 2.65
N VAL A 116 16.58 -9.39 2.65
CA VAL A 116 16.16 -10.58 1.89
C VAL A 116 15.53 -10.25 0.54
N ALA A 117 15.00 -9.04 0.38
CA ALA A 117 14.37 -8.56 -0.86
C ALA A 117 14.51 -7.03 -0.96
N SER A 118 14.53 -6.51 -2.19
CA SER A 118 14.60 -5.08 -2.50
C SER A 118 13.83 -4.78 -3.80
N GLY A 119 13.64 -3.49 -4.11
CA GLY A 119 12.87 -3.07 -5.30
C GLY A 119 11.35 -3.19 -5.15
N LEU A 120 10.86 -3.31 -3.92
CA LEU A 120 9.43 -3.32 -3.59
C LEU A 120 8.87 -1.90 -3.59
N THR A 121 7.59 -1.77 -3.93
CA THR A 121 6.82 -0.52 -3.92
C THR A 121 5.77 -0.60 -2.82
N ALA A 122 5.92 0.23 -1.77
CA ALA A 122 5.00 0.31 -0.64
C ALA A 122 4.53 -1.07 -0.10
N PRO A 123 5.44 -1.96 0.34
CA PRO A 123 5.06 -3.25 0.91
C PRO A 123 4.36 -3.05 2.26
N LEU A 124 3.19 -3.67 2.43
CA LEU A 124 2.35 -3.56 3.63
C LEU A 124 2.37 -4.83 4.49
N GLU A 125 2.42 -6.00 3.87
CA GLU A 125 2.32 -7.29 4.56
C GLU A 125 3.27 -8.31 3.94
N LEU A 126 3.83 -9.18 4.80
CA LEU A 126 4.56 -10.39 4.42
C LEU A 126 3.94 -11.58 5.15
N THR A 127 3.38 -12.53 4.40
CA THR A 127 2.65 -13.67 4.99
C THR A 127 2.97 -14.99 4.28
N SER A 128 2.49 -16.11 4.83
CA SER A 128 2.69 -17.44 4.27
C SER A 128 1.42 -18.27 4.40
N PRO A 129 1.07 -19.12 3.40
CA PRO A 129 -0.05 -20.05 3.49
C PRO A 129 0.19 -21.22 4.44
N ALA A 130 1.41 -21.36 5.00
CA ALA A 130 1.80 -22.49 5.85
C ALA A 130 1.56 -23.88 5.19
N ASP A 131 1.67 -23.95 3.87
CA ASP A 131 1.42 -25.13 3.03
C ASP A 131 2.67 -26.02 2.83
N GLY A 132 3.79 -25.66 3.47
CA GLY A 132 5.07 -26.36 3.35
C GLY A 132 5.88 -26.02 2.08
N THR A 133 5.38 -25.13 1.21
CA THR A 133 6.09 -24.74 -0.03
C THR A 133 7.24 -23.77 0.19
N GLY A 134 7.30 -23.14 1.37
CA GLY A 134 8.27 -22.09 1.70
C GLY A 134 8.04 -20.77 0.96
N ARG A 135 6.89 -20.61 0.28
CA ARG A 135 6.51 -19.34 -0.35
C ARG A 135 6.13 -18.31 0.72
N LEU A 136 6.62 -17.09 0.53
CA LEU A 136 6.17 -15.90 1.21
C LEU A 136 5.47 -14.98 0.22
N PHE A 137 4.43 -14.31 0.67
CA PHE A 137 3.59 -13.43 -0.15
C PHE A 137 3.77 -12.01 0.34
N ILE A 138 4.24 -11.14 -0.54
CA ILE A 138 4.49 -9.72 -0.26
C ILE A 138 3.33 -8.92 -0.83
N VAL A 139 2.56 -8.26 0.02
CA VAL A 139 1.43 -7.42 -0.38
C VAL A 139 1.94 -6.00 -0.58
N GLN A 140 1.76 -5.46 -1.79
CA GLN A 140 2.09 -4.07 -2.11
C GLN A 140 0.81 -3.25 -2.17
N GLN A 141 0.82 -2.07 -1.53
CA GLN A 141 -0.30 -1.13 -1.52
C GLN A 141 -0.81 -0.81 -2.94
N THR A 142 0.08 -0.82 -3.92
CA THR A 142 -0.21 -0.55 -5.33
C THR A 142 -1.04 -1.63 -6.05
N GLY A 143 -1.42 -2.72 -5.36
CA GLY A 143 -2.35 -3.72 -5.88
C GLY A 143 -1.73 -5.06 -6.24
N GLN A 144 -0.41 -5.22 -6.08
CA GLN A 144 0.28 -6.46 -6.43
C GLN A 144 0.60 -7.31 -5.20
N ILE A 145 0.32 -8.61 -5.30
CA ILE A 145 0.80 -9.62 -4.35
C ILE A 145 1.92 -10.39 -5.03
N LEU A 146 3.15 -10.22 -4.56
CA LEU A 146 4.33 -10.89 -5.11
C LEU A 146 4.63 -12.18 -4.35
N ILE A 147 5.26 -13.15 -5.00
CA ILE A 147 5.76 -14.36 -4.35
C ILE A 147 7.27 -14.24 -4.19
N PHE A 148 7.74 -14.36 -2.95
CA PHE A 148 9.14 -14.56 -2.63
C PHE A 148 9.39 -16.03 -2.28
N GLN A 149 10.28 -16.67 -3.02
CA GLN A 149 10.63 -18.08 -2.82
C GLN A 149 12.09 -18.31 -3.21
N ASN A 150 12.79 -19.16 -2.45
CA ASN A 150 14.18 -19.55 -2.75
C ASN A 150 15.14 -18.36 -2.93
N GLY A 151 14.95 -17.29 -2.13
CA GLY A 151 15.81 -16.11 -2.15
C GLY A 151 15.53 -15.12 -3.29
N THR A 152 14.44 -15.29 -4.04
CA THR A 152 14.10 -14.39 -5.15
C THR A 152 12.59 -14.09 -5.21
N ILE A 153 12.26 -12.96 -5.84
CA ILE A 153 10.87 -12.60 -6.17
C ILE A 153 10.54 -13.21 -7.53
N LEU A 154 9.43 -13.94 -7.61
CA LEU A 154 8.95 -14.50 -8.88
C LEU A 154 8.49 -13.39 -9.83
N PRO A 155 8.71 -13.54 -11.16
CA PRO A 155 8.42 -12.49 -12.13
C PRO A 155 6.92 -12.24 -12.32
N THR A 156 6.09 -13.26 -12.09
CA THR A 156 4.63 -13.15 -12.17
C THR A 156 4.10 -12.91 -10.76
N PRO A 157 3.28 -11.87 -10.53
CA PRO A 157 2.59 -11.70 -9.25
C PRO A 157 1.57 -12.82 -9.03
N PHE A 158 1.34 -13.18 -7.77
CA PHE A 158 0.25 -14.10 -7.38
C PHE A 158 -1.12 -13.54 -7.76
N LEU A 159 -1.29 -12.22 -7.56
CA LEU A 159 -2.48 -11.46 -7.88
C LEU A 159 -2.09 -10.01 -8.21
N ASP A 160 -2.73 -9.44 -9.22
CA ASP A 160 -2.64 -8.01 -9.54
C ASP A 160 -4.06 -7.42 -9.63
N VAL A 161 -4.37 -6.49 -8.72
CA VAL A 161 -5.63 -5.76 -8.67
C VAL A 161 -5.45 -4.26 -8.91
N ALA A 162 -4.30 -3.81 -9.41
CA ALA A 162 -4.00 -2.39 -9.60
C ALA A 162 -5.09 -1.66 -10.41
N ASP A 163 -5.60 -2.29 -11.47
CA ASP A 163 -6.67 -1.76 -12.33
C ASP A 163 -8.05 -1.65 -11.63
N ARG A 164 -8.18 -2.20 -10.42
CA ARG A 164 -9.41 -2.11 -9.61
C ARG A 164 -9.37 -0.97 -8.59
N LEU A 165 -8.18 -0.46 -8.29
CA LEU A 165 -7.99 0.52 -7.23
C LEU A 165 -8.39 1.91 -7.72
N VAL A 166 -8.79 2.77 -6.78
CA VAL A 166 -8.82 4.22 -7.04
C VAL A 166 -7.40 4.74 -7.36
N PRO A 167 -7.27 5.88 -8.07
CA PRO A 167 -5.97 6.50 -8.28
C PRO A 167 -5.28 6.81 -6.95
N LEU A 168 -4.05 6.32 -6.80
CA LEU A 168 -3.24 6.48 -5.59
C LEU A 168 -2.34 7.71 -5.65
N PHE A 169 -2.21 8.40 -4.53
CA PHE A 169 -1.29 9.53 -4.36
C PHE A 169 -0.02 9.09 -3.63
N PRO A 170 1.17 9.14 -4.26
CA PRO A 170 2.39 8.52 -3.70
C PRO A 170 2.87 9.03 -2.33
N GLU A 171 2.38 10.18 -1.86
CA GLU A 171 2.93 10.87 -0.70
C GLU A 171 2.13 10.60 0.59
N TYR A 172 0.80 10.50 0.50
CA TYR A 172 -0.10 10.44 1.67
C TYR A 172 -1.43 9.75 1.30
N ASP A 173 -1.38 8.48 0.92
CA ASP A 173 -2.60 7.73 0.62
C ASP A 173 -2.67 6.50 1.53
N GLU A 174 -3.77 6.35 2.26
CA GLU A 174 -4.06 5.13 3.02
C GLU A 174 -4.95 4.18 2.23
N ARG A 175 -5.28 4.48 0.96
CA ARG A 175 -6.05 3.63 0.05
C ARG A 175 -5.14 2.69 -0.75
N GLY A 176 -5.75 1.66 -1.33
CA GLY A 176 -5.06 0.70 -2.21
C GLY A 176 -5.44 -0.74 -1.86
N LEU A 177 -4.51 -1.67 -2.05
CA LEU A 177 -4.62 -3.03 -1.50
C LEU A 177 -4.06 -3.02 -0.07
N LEU A 178 -4.93 -3.04 0.93
CA LEU A 178 -4.56 -2.80 2.34
C LEU A 178 -4.61 -4.05 3.21
N GLY A 179 -5.18 -5.14 2.70
CA GLY A 179 -5.27 -6.38 3.45
C GLY A 179 -5.31 -7.60 2.53
N PHE A 180 -4.72 -8.68 3.03
CA PHE A 180 -4.73 -9.98 2.40
C PHE A 180 -4.83 -11.07 3.48
N ALA A 181 -5.55 -12.15 3.18
CA ALA A 181 -5.61 -13.29 4.07
C ALA A 181 -5.82 -14.59 3.31
N PHE A 182 -5.09 -15.63 3.71
CA PHE A 182 -5.44 -17.00 3.36
C PHE A 182 -6.67 -17.44 4.15
N HIS A 183 -7.58 -18.19 3.53
CA HIS A 183 -8.68 -18.83 4.24
C HIS A 183 -8.12 -19.77 5.33
N PRO A 184 -8.74 -19.90 6.53
CA PRO A 184 -8.25 -20.81 7.58
C PRO A 184 -8.06 -22.27 7.10
N ASP A 185 -8.98 -22.75 6.27
CA ASP A 185 -8.90 -24.04 5.58
C ASP A 185 -8.11 -24.04 4.26
N PHE A 186 -7.22 -23.08 4.01
CA PHE A 186 -6.48 -22.96 2.73
C PHE A 186 -5.79 -24.27 2.33
N ASN A 187 -5.26 -25.01 3.31
CA ASN A 187 -4.54 -26.28 3.11
C ASN A 187 -5.40 -27.55 3.25
N ASN A 188 -6.71 -27.41 3.46
CA ASN A 188 -7.59 -28.55 3.68
C ASN A 188 -8.37 -28.89 2.41
N ALA A 189 -7.86 -29.84 1.61
CA ALA A 189 -8.43 -30.24 0.33
C ALA A 189 -9.90 -30.71 0.37
N SER A 190 -10.43 -31.08 1.55
CA SER A 190 -11.83 -31.48 1.70
C SER A 190 -12.76 -30.33 2.11
N ALA A 191 -12.21 -29.16 2.45
CA ALA A 191 -12.98 -28.03 2.95
C ALA A 191 -13.37 -27.06 1.82
N PRO A 192 -14.49 -26.33 1.96
CA PRO A 192 -14.90 -25.30 1.01
C PRO A 192 -13.89 -24.16 0.86
N GLY A 193 -13.02 -23.97 1.85
CA GLY A 193 -11.98 -22.94 1.89
C GLY A 193 -10.66 -23.32 1.23
N PHE A 194 -10.55 -24.54 0.69
CA PHE A 194 -9.32 -24.99 0.05
C PHE A 194 -8.87 -24.01 -1.02
N HIS A 195 -7.64 -23.52 -0.92
CA HIS A 195 -7.05 -22.57 -1.86
C HIS A 195 -7.81 -21.24 -2.05
N LYS A 196 -8.62 -20.83 -1.07
CA LYS A 196 -9.29 -19.52 -1.08
C LYS A 196 -8.48 -18.45 -0.37
N ILE A 197 -8.53 -17.23 -0.89
CA ILE A 197 -7.94 -16.05 -0.27
C ILE A 197 -8.94 -14.91 -0.22
N TYR A 198 -8.65 -13.91 0.60
CA TYR A 198 -9.40 -12.67 0.71
C TYR A 198 -8.49 -11.47 0.50
N THR A 199 -9.02 -10.42 -0.13
CA THR A 199 -8.37 -9.11 -0.24
C THR A 199 -9.26 -8.03 0.36
N TYR A 200 -8.65 -6.97 0.88
CA TYR A 200 -9.31 -5.71 1.24
C TYR A 200 -8.72 -4.60 0.36
N THR A 201 -9.56 -3.98 -0.48
CA THR A 201 -9.13 -3.00 -1.49
C THR A 201 -9.98 -1.74 -1.48
N SER A 202 -9.37 -0.58 -1.71
CA SER A 202 -10.07 0.67 -2.01
C SER A 202 -10.41 0.75 -3.49
N GLU A 203 -11.64 0.43 -3.86
CA GLU A 203 -12.15 0.48 -5.24
C GLU A 203 -13.00 1.75 -5.47
N PRO A 204 -13.20 2.19 -6.73
CA PRO A 204 -14.13 3.27 -7.05
C PRO A 204 -15.55 2.99 -6.53
N VAL A 205 -16.29 4.06 -6.25
CA VAL A 205 -17.71 3.98 -5.92
C VAL A 205 -18.48 3.41 -7.11
N ASP A 206 -19.12 2.26 -6.93
CA ASP A 206 -19.90 1.55 -7.97
C ASP A 206 -21.27 1.11 -7.44
N GLY A 207 -22.16 2.10 -7.27
CA GLY A 207 -23.50 1.86 -6.75
C GLY A 207 -23.56 1.76 -5.21
N PRO A 208 -24.69 1.28 -4.67
CA PRO A 208 -24.89 1.19 -3.21
C PRO A 208 -23.92 0.20 -2.55
N ALA A 209 -23.30 0.60 -1.44
CA ALA A 209 -22.57 -0.30 -0.56
C ALA A 209 -23.50 -1.11 0.37
N ASP A 210 -22.97 -2.21 0.94
CA ASP A 210 -23.68 -2.99 1.96
C ASP A 210 -23.77 -2.22 3.29
N PHE A 211 -22.72 -1.46 3.60
CA PHE A 211 -22.64 -0.60 4.78
C PHE A 211 -22.24 0.81 4.38
N THR A 212 -22.88 1.78 5.03
CA THR A 212 -22.63 3.19 4.78
C THR A 212 -22.35 3.91 6.09
N VAL A 213 -21.59 5.00 6.04
CA VAL A 213 -21.36 5.88 7.19
C VAL A 213 -22.28 7.09 7.10
N PRO A 214 -22.74 7.65 8.25
CA PRO A 214 -23.62 8.82 8.26
C PRO A 214 -22.83 10.11 7.96
N ASP A 215 -22.34 10.23 6.73
CA ASP A 215 -21.64 11.41 6.20
C ASP A 215 -22.48 12.05 5.08
N PRO A 216 -22.74 13.38 5.12
CA PRO A 216 -23.44 14.07 4.04
C PRO A 216 -22.58 14.32 2.79
N SER A 217 -21.28 14.08 2.86
CA SER A 217 -20.33 14.30 1.76
C SER A 217 -20.34 13.12 0.79
N PRO A 218 -20.00 13.34 -0.50
CA PRO A 218 -19.78 12.22 -1.42
C PRO A 218 -18.63 11.33 -0.94
N PHE A 219 -18.82 10.02 -1.01
CA PHE A 219 -17.76 9.04 -0.79
C PHE A 219 -16.72 9.12 -1.91
N ASP A 220 -15.44 9.09 -1.55
CA ASP A 220 -14.35 9.14 -2.53
C ASP A 220 -13.99 7.74 -3.05
N HIS A 221 -14.23 6.70 -2.26
CA HIS A 221 -14.03 5.30 -2.61
C HIS A 221 -14.94 4.38 -1.80
N GLN A 222 -14.86 3.08 -2.12
CA GLN A 222 -15.47 2.02 -1.33
C GLN A 222 -14.42 1.00 -0.94
N ALA A 223 -14.41 0.61 0.33
CA ALA A 223 -13.65 -0.54 0.78
C ALA A 223 -14.37 -1.82 0.34
N VAL A 224 -13.63 -2.73 -0.29
CA VAL A 224 -14.16 -3.96 -0.86
C VAL A 224 -13.41 -5.16 -0.32
N ILE A 225 -14.15 -6.08 0.29
CA ILE A 225 -13.66 -7.40 0.64
C ILE A 225 -14.06 -8.37 -0.46
N ALA A 226 -13.09 -9.01 -1.09
CA ALA A 226 -13.32 -9.99 -2.14
C ALA A 226 -12.67 -11.34 -1.80
N GLU A 227 -13.41 -12.41 -2.07
CA GLU A 227 -12.93 -13.80 -2.05
C GLU A 227 -12.43 -14.18 -3.44
N TRP A 228 -11.33 -14.93 -3.49
CA TRP A 228 -10.72 -15.40 -4.72
C TRP A 228 -10.25 -16.85 -4.55
N GLN A 229 -10.07 -17.54 -5.67
CA GLN A 229 -9.58 -18.92 -5.72
C GLN A 229 -8.25 -18.99 -6.46
N VAL A 230 -7.29 -19.73 -5.92
CA VAL A 230 -6.05 -20.08 -6.65
C VAL A 230 -6.40 -20.91 -7.89
N SER A 231 -5.70 -20.65 -8.99
CA SER A 231 -5.85 -21.38 -10.24
C SER A 231 -5.71 -22.89 -10.04
N ALA A 232 -6.60 -23.65 -10.68
CA ALA A 232 -6.58 -25.11 -10.64
C ALA A 232 -5.37 -25.73 -11.36
N THR A 233 -4.68 -24.95 -12.20
CA THR A 233 -3.53 -25.43 -13.00
C THR A 233 -2.20 -24.82 -12.58
N ASP A 234 -2.22 -23.75 -11.78
CA ASP A 234 -1.02 -23.06 -11.33
C ASP A 234 -1.20 -22.57 -9.87
N PRO A 235 -0.50 -23.15 -8.89
CA PRO A 235 -0.64 -22.77 -7.49
C PRO A 235 -0.07 -21.36 -7.18
N ASP A 236 0.69 -20.78 -8.10
CA ASP A 236 1.34 -19.46 -7.95
C ASP A 236 0.52 -18.33 -8.58
N VAL A 237 -0.73 -18.59 -9.01
CA VAL A 237 -1.60 -17.59 -9.66
C VAL A 237 -3.04 -17.69 -9.18
N ILE A 238 -3.69 -16.56 -8.92
CA ILE A 238 -5.15 -16.48 -8.69
C ILE A 238 -5.93 -16.57 -10.01
N ASP A 239 -7.05 -17.29 -10.04
CA ASP A 239 -8.00 -17.23 -11.14
C ASP A 239 -8.91 -16.00 -10.98
N PRO A 240 -8.75 -14.94 -11.78
CA PRO A 240 -9.51 -13.70 -11.60
C PRO A 240 -11.01 -13.87 -11.88
N SER A 241 -11.42 -14.92 -12.62
CA SER A 241 -12.84 -15.20 -12.91
C SER A 241 -13.60 -15.69 -11.67
N THR A 242 -12.88 -16.08 -10.62
CA THR A 242 -13.46 -16.60 -9.37
C THR A 242 -13.76 -15.52 -8.34
N ARG A 243 -13.41 -14.26 -8.64
CA ARG A 243 -13.66 -13.13 -7.74
C ARG A 243 -15.12 -13.12 -7.33
N ARG A 244 -15.36 -13.18 -6.02
CA ARG A 244 -16.65 -12.95 -5.41
C ARG A 244 -16.54 -11.83 -4.40
N GLU A 245 -17.28 -10.77 -4.61
CA GLU A 245 -17.42 -9.71 -3.61
C GLU A 245 -18.17 -10.26 -2.39
N VAL A 246 -17.58 -10.05 -1.22
CA VAL A 246 -18.13 -10.50 0.07
C VAL A 246 -18.84 -9.35 0.76
N MET A 247 -18.24 -8.16 0.71
CA MET A 247 -18.75 -6.96 1.37
C MET A 247 -18.19 -5.71 0.73
N ARG A 248 -19.01 -4.66 0.66
CA ARG A 248 -18.65 -3.31 0.24
C ARG A 248 -19.07 -2.29 1.28
N ILE A 249 -18.19 -1.33 1.58
CA ILE A 249 -18.39 -0.29 2.60
C ILE A 249 -18.07 1.06 1.97
N ASP A 250 -18.95 2.05 2.16
CA ASP A 250 -18.68 3.43 1.76
C ASP A 250 -17.63 4.09 2.67
N GLU A 251 -16.64 4.74 2.07
CA GLU A 251 -15.58 5.45 2.78
C GLU A 251 -15.58 6.95 2.39
N PRO A 252 -15.66 7.88 3.35
CA PRO A 252 -15.85 9.32 3.08
C PRO A 252 -14.56 10.04 2.66
N GLN A 253 -13.39 9.49 2.97
CA GLN A 253 -12.08 10.09 2.66
C GLN A 253 -10.97 9.03 2.66
N SER A 254 -9.81 9.41 2.11
CA SER A 254 -8.58 8.62 2.15
C SER A 254 -7.87 8.66 3.50
#